data_AF-A0A4D6GRD6-F1
#
_entry.id   AF-A0A4D6GRD6-F1
#
_cell.length_a   1.000
_cell.length_b   1.000
_cell.length_c   1.000
_cell.angle_alpha   90.00
_cell.angle_beta   90.00
_cell.angle_gamma   90.00
#
_symmetry.space_group_name_H-M   'P 1'
#
loop_
_entity.id
_entity.type
_entity.pdbx_description
1 polymer ?
#
loop_
_entity_poly.entity_id
_entity_poly.type
_entity_poly.pdbx_seq_one_letter_code
_entity_poly.pdbx_strand_id
1 'polypeptide(L)'
;MTLVVADDTPSALCDVLDGPTATATTAALTDAIAAHDPAVVVVDAPAVADPQAVVTAIRDAAPPAAVVVGVGTPAGDIECPPPREAAPESIREAVAQARTTAAYHQSVTALYEQCRTHTFGAPDDAIEDARSDADARLASLPTDAWTVAAALRSSPPADDGDAPD
;
A
#
# COMPACT_ATOMS: atom_id res chain seq x y z
N MET A 1 7.38 5.23 12.21
CA MET A 1 6.69 5.93 11.12
C MET A 1 5.39 6.48 11.68
N THR A 2 5.19 7.80 11.59
CA THR A 2 4.03 8.47 12.18
C THR A 2 2.86 8.41 11.22
N LEU A 3 1.71 7.95 11.68
CA LEU A 3 0.44 8.04 10.94
C LEU A 3 -0.12 9.45 11.09
N VAL A 4 -0.66 10.05 10.03
CA VAL A 4 -1.46 11.27 10.15
C VAL A 4 -2.93 10.91 10.05
N VAL A 5 -3.74 11.42 10.97
CA VAL A 5 -5.20 11.22 10.97
C VAL A 5 -5.86 12.57 10.73
N ALA A 6 -6.60 12.69 9.63
CA ALA A 6 -7.46 13.83 9.34
C ALA A 6 -8.77 13.67 10.12
N ASP A 7 -8.90 14.48 11.17
CA ASP A 7 -10.00 14.45 12.13
C ASP A 7 -10.28 15.87 12.68
N ASP A 8 -11.43 16.44 12.33
CA ASP A 8 -11.87 17.76 12.82
C ASP A 8 -12.58 17.69 14.19
N THR A 9 -12.96 16.49 14.65
CA THR A 9 -13.69 16.31 15.91
C THR A 9 -13.08 15.17 16.71
N PRO A 10 -12.45 15.41 17.89
CA PRO A 10 -11.66 14.41 18.60
C PRO A 10 -12.38 13.06 18.67
N SER A 11 -11.95 12.11 17.84
CA SER A 11 -12.65 10.86 17.64
C SER A 11 -11.94 9.70 18.34
N ALA A 12 -12.72 8.65 18.68
CA ALA A 12 -12.20 7.42 19.26
C ALA A 12 -11.32 6.60 18.28
N LEU A 13 -11.13 7.08 17.05
CA LEU A 13 -10.33 6.40 16.04
C LEU A 13 -8.87 6.27 16.47
N CYS A 14 -8.33 7.29 17.15
CA CYS A 14 -6.94 7.25 17.63
C CYS A 14 -6.70 6.19 18.70
N ASP A 15 -7.72 5.85 19.49
CA ASP A 15 -7.63 4.81 20.53
C ASP A 15 -7.54 3.40 19.92
N VAL A 16 -7.94 3.25 18.66
CA VAL A 16 -7.92 1.97 17.93
C VAL A 16 -6.58 1.76 17.21
N LEU A 17 -5.91 2.84 16.81
CA LEU A 17 -4.71 2.81 16.00
C LEU A 17 -3.46 2.49 16.82
N ASP A 18 -2.71 1.49 16.37
CA ASP A 18 -1.45 1.12 17.01
C ASP A 18 -0.27 1.94 16.48
N GLY A 19 0.46 2.56 17.42
CA GLY A 19 1.73 3.24 17.16
C GLY A 19 1.65 4.77 17.25
N PRO A 20 2.71 5.48 16.84
CA PRO A 20 2.75 6.94 16.88
C PRO A 20 1.77 7.53 15.86
N THR A 21 0.77 8.24 16.35
CA THR A 21 -0.27 8.92 15.56
C THR A 21 -0.18 10.43 15.79
N ALA A 22 -0.31 11.19 14.71
CA ALA A 22 -0.47 12.64 14.72
C ALA A 22 -1.87 12.95 14.21
N THR A 23 -2.71 13.56 15.05
CA THR A 23 -4.02 14.06 14.64
C THR A 23 -3.88 15.46 14.09
N ALA A 24 -4.58 15.72 12.99
CA ALA A 24 -4.66 17.03 12.38
C ALA A 24 -6.09 17.30 11.94
N THR A 25 -6.55 18.52 12.18
CA THR A 25 -7.78 19.02 11.56
C THR A 25 -7.54 19.16 10.06
N THR A 26 -8.62 19.17 9.28
CA THR A 26 -8.59 19.42 7.83
C THR A 26 -7.81 20.69 7.49
N ALA A 27 -7.94 21.74 8.32
CA ALA A 27 -7.23 23.01 8.14
C ALA A 27 -5.71 22.93 8.41
N ALA A 28 -5.26 22.01 9.26
CA ALA A 28 -3.85 21.81 9.61
C ALA A 28 -3.22 20.59 8.92
N LEU A 29 -3.98 19.89 8.07
CA LEU A 29 -3.58 18.60 7.50
C LEU A 29 -2.33 18.70 6.63
N THR A 30 -2.24 19.72 5.78
CA THR A 30 -1.08 19.95 4.92
C THR A 30 0.19 20.18 5.73
N ASP A 31 0.10 20.97 6.80
CA ASP A 31 1.24 21.23 7.69
C ASP A 31 1.66 19.96 8.43
N ALA A 32 0.70 19.15 8.89
CA ALA A 32 0.98 17.89 9.55
C ALA A 32 1.64 16.87 8.60
N ILE A 33 1.19 16.80 7.35
CA ILE A 33 1.81 15.97 6.31
C ILE A 33 3.26 16.42 6.08
N ALA A 34 3.49 17.73 5.90
CA ALA A 34 4.83 18.27 5.68
C ALA A 34 5.76 18.05 6.89
N ALA A 35 5.23 18.12 8.11
CA ALA A 35 6.02 17.95 9.33
C ALA A 35 6.39 16.48 9.63
N HIS A 36 5.53 15.53 9.23
CA HIS A 36 5.66 14.13 9.61
C HIS A 36 6.04 13.19 8.48
N ASP A 37 5.91 13.63 7.22
CA ASP A 37 6.19 12.83 6.03
C ASP A 37 5.53 11.43 6.09
N PRO A 38 4.20 11.35 6.27
CA PRO A 38 3.53 10.08 6.53
C PRO A 38 3.46 9.20 5.27
N ALA A 39 3.75 7.92 5.40
CA ALA A 39 3.42 6.95 4.35
C ALA A 39 1.97 6.48 4.40
N VAL A 40 1.26 6.70 5.50
CA VAL A 40 -0.15 6.37 5.61
C VAL A 40 -0.88 7.54 6.26
N VAL A 41 -1.95 7.98 5.60
CA VAL A 41 -2.86 9.02 6.08
C VAL A 41 -4.24 8.42 6.23
N VAL A 42 -4.88 8.61 7.38
CA VAL A 42 -6.23 8.11 7.66
C VAL A 42 -7.21 9.27 7.62
N VAL A 43 -8.33 9.12 6.92
CA VAL A 43 -9.39 10.13 6.85
C VAL A 43 -10.62 9.61 7.59
N ASP A 44 -10.97 10.26 8.69
CA ASP A 44 -12.20 9.98 9.44
C ASP A 44 -13.37 10.73 8.81
N ALA A 45 -14.05 10.11 7.84
CA ALA A 45 -15.10 10.77 7.08
C ALA A 45 -16.27 11.31 7.93
N PRO A 46 -16.73 10.62 8.98
CA PRO A 46 -17.71 11.17 9.92
C PRO A 46 -17.29 12.47 10.63
N ALA A 47 -15.99 12.69 10.81
CA ALA A 47 -15.47 13.89 11.48
C ALA A 47 -15.25 15.05 10.51
N VAL A 48 -15.09 14.77 9.22
CA VAL A 48 -14.70 15.74 8.19
C VAL A 48 -15.90 16.13 7.33
N ALA A 49 -16.03 17.42 7.02
CA ALA A 49 -17.17 17.93 6.24
C ALA A 49 -17.20 17.47 4.77
N ASP A 50 -16.02 17.38 4.12
CA ASP A 50 -15.87 16.91 2.73
C ASP A 50 -14.67 15.96 2.61
N PRO A 51 -14.88 14.65 2.78
CA PRO A 51 -13.81 13.66 2.73
C PRO A 51 -13.11 13.58 1.35
N GLN A 52 -13.82 13.87 0.25
CA GLN A 52 -13.24 13.81 -1.10
C GLN A 52 -12.28 14.97 -1.35
N ALA A 53 -12.65 16.18 -0.92
CA ALA A 53 -11.76 17.33 -0.96
C ALA A 53 -10.51 17.11 -0.08
N VAL A 54 -10.68 16.48 1.09
CA VAL A 54 -9.56 16.12 1.97
C VAL A 54 -8.61 15.12 1.33
N VAL A 55 -9.12 14.05 0.72
CA VAL A 55 -8.23 13.11 0.00
C VAL A 55 -7.48 13.83 -1.12
N THR A 56 -8.14 14.71 -1.88
CA THR A 56 -7.48 15.49 -2.93
C THR A 56 -6.34 16.33 -2.35
N ALA A 57 -6.59 17.05 -1.26
CA ALA A 57 -5.56 17.83 -0.57
C ALA A 57 -4.40 16.96 -0.04
N ILE A 58 -4.69 15.75 0.45
CA ILE A 58 -3.66 14.78 0.84
C ILE A 58 -2.81 14.38 -0.37
N ARG A 59 -3.40 14.12 -1.54
CA ARG A 59 -2.63 13.75 -2.75
C ARG A 59 -1.73 14.85 -3.24
N ASP A 60 -2.15 16.10 -3.11
CA ASP A 60 -1.35 17.25 -3.52
C ASP A 60 -0.18 17.52 -2.55
N ALA A 61 -0.33 17.15 -1.28
CA ALA A 61 0.64 17.47 -0.22
C ALA A 61 1.55 16.29 0.19
N ALA A 62 1.06 15.06 0.12
CA ALA A 62 1.76 13.87 0.61
C ALA A 62 2.76 13.32 -0.42
N PRO A 63 3.75 12.52 0.03
CA PRO A 63 4.64 11.81 -0.86
C PRO A 63 3.87 10.94 -1.87
N PRO A 64 4.38 10.74 -3.10
CA PRO A 64 3.71 9.92 -4.12
C PRO A 64 3.41 8.49 -3.66
N ALA A 65 4.23 7.95 -2.76
CA ALA A 65 4.08 6.60 -2.22
C ALA A 65 3.11 6.50 -1.03
N ALA A 66 2.58 7.63 -0.53
CA ALA A 66 1.67 7.63 0.60
C ALA A 66 0.31 7.00 0.25
N VAL A 67 -0.23 6.23 1.18
CA VAL A 67 -1.51 5.51 1.04
C VAL A 67 -2.56 6.14 1.94
N VAL A 68 -3.75 6.36 1.39
CA VAL A 68 -4.86 6.99 2.11
C VAL A 68 -5.89 5.94 2.52
N VAL A 69 -6.19 5.85 3.81
CA VAL A 69 -7.27 4.99 4.34
C VAL A 69 -8.51 5.85 4.57
N GLY A 70 -9.58 5.57 3.84
CA GLY A 70 -10.87 6.22 4.00
C GLY A 70 -11.74 5.45 4.98
N VAL A 71 -11.99 6.01 6.17
CA VAL A 71 -12.87 5.41 7.17
C VAL A 71 -14.26 6.03 7.03
N GLY A 72 -15.24 5.25 6.59
CA GLY A 72 -16.59 5.72 6.28
C GLY A 72 -16.72 6.44 4.94
N THR A 73 -15.72 6.32 4.06
CA THR A 73 -15.74 6.94 2.72
C THR A 73 -15.03 6.06 1.67
N PRO A 74 -15.54 5.99 0.43
CA PRO A 74 -14.86 5.32 -0.69
C PRO A 74 -13.77 6.20 -1.34
N ALA A 75 -13.37 7.30 -0.70
CA ALA A 75 -12.40 8.23 -1.27
C ALA A 75 -10.94 7.77 -1.17
N GLY A 76 -10.63 6.84 -0.28
CA GLY A 76 -9.25 6.39 -0.01
C GLY A 76 -8.73 5.33 -0.99
N ASP A 77 -7.45 5.00 -0.91
CA ASP A 77 -6.87 3.81 -1.55
C ASP A 77 -7.42 2.52 -0.94
N ILE A 78 -7.68 2.57 0.37
CA ILE A 78 -8.24 1.48 1.15
C ILE A 78 -9.48 2.01 1.84
N GLU A 79 -10.59 1.33 1.60
CA GLU A 79 -11.88 1.67 2.17
C GLU A 79 -12.11 0.84 3.44
N CYS A 80 -12.51 1.52 4.51
CA CYS A 80 -12.91 0.91 5.75
C CYS A 80 -14.30 1.44 6.13
N PRO A 81 -15.23 0.60 6.60
CA PRO A 81 -16.51 1.08 7.12
C PRO A 81 -16.32 2.07 8.30
N PRO A 82 -17.31 2.91 8.59
CA PRO A 82 -17.20 3.91 9.66
C PRO A 82 -17.04 3.23 11.03
N PRO A 83 -16.43 3.88 12.05
CA PRO A 83 -16.08 3.23 13.32
C PRO A 83 -17.27 2.73 14.14
N ARG A 84 -18.48 3.25 13.87
CA ARG A 84 -19.73 2.77 14.50
C ARG A 84 -20.21 1.43 13.94
N GLU A 85 -19.74 1.05 12.75
CA GLU A 85 -20.14 -0.17 12.03
C GLU A 85 -18.96 -1.13 11.83
N ALA A 86 -17.72 -0.61 11.85
CA ALA A 86 -16.50 -1.38 11.81
C ALA A 86 -16.13 -1.89 13.20
N ALA A 87 -15.71 -3.15 13.29
CA ALA A 87 -14.97 -3.60 14.45
C ALA A 87 -13.62 -2.85 14.50
N PRO A 88 -13.10 -2.48 15.69
CA PRO A 88 -11.77 -1.87 15.82
C PRO A 88 -10.68 -2.64 15.06
N GLU A 89 -10.79 -3.96 15.00
CA GLU A 89 -9.87 -4.82 14.27
C GLU A 89 -9.85 -4.56 12.76
N SER A 90 -11.00 -4.27 12.14
CA SER A 90 -11.07 -3.98 10.71
C SER A 90 -10.35 -2.68 10.35
N ILE A 91 -10.35 -1.69 11.25
CA ILE A 91 -9.59 -0.45 11.06
C ILE A 91 -8.08 -0.74 11.16
N ARG A 92 -7.67 -1.58 12.11
CA ARG A 92 -6.26 -2.00 12.24
C ARG A 92 -5.78 -2.78 11.02
N GLU A 93 -6.59 -3.72 10.52
CA GLU A 93 -6.29 -4.49 9.31
C GLU A 93 -6.14 -3.58 8.09
N ALA A 94 -7.06 -2.61 7.91
CA ALA A 94 -6.98 -1.63 6.83
C ALA A 94 -5.69 -0.79 6.89
N VAL A 95 -5.29 -0.36 8.08
CA VAL A 95 -4.05 0.40 8.29
C VAL A 95 -2.81 -0.48 8.10
N ALA A 96 -2.85 -1.75 8.52
CA ALA A 96 -1.76 -2.70 8.28
C ALA A 96 -1.59 -2.99 6.78
N GLN A 97 -2.70 -3.14 6.05
CA GLN A 97 -2.69 -3.24 4.60
C GLN A 97 -2.12 -1.97 3.97
N ALA A 98 -2.53 -0.79 4.44
CA ALA A 98 -2.01 0.49 3.93
C ALA A 98 -0.50 0.62 4.11
N ARG A 99 0.02 0.22 5.27
CA ARG A 99 1.48 0.20 5.54
C ARG A 99 2.21 -0.73 4.57
N THR A 100 1.65 -1.90 4.30
CA THR A 100 2.22 -2.86 3.35
C THR A 100 2.24 -2.31 1.94
N THR A 101 1.13 -1.71 1.49
CA THR A 101 1.04 -1.06 0.18
C THR A 101 2.01 0.11 0.04
N ALA A 102 2.14 0.94 1.08
CA ALA A 102 3.05 2.08 1.05
C ALA A 102 4.52 1.63 0.98
N ALA A 103 4.89 0.58 1.73
CA ALA A 103 6.22 -0.02 1.66
C ALA A 103 6.51 -0.59 0.26
N TYR A 104 5.50 -1.21 -0.38
CA TYR A 104 5.62 -1.66 -1.75
C TYR A 104 5.83 -0.50 -2.74
N HIS A 105 5.04 0.58 -2.65
CA HIS A 105 5.20 1.77 -3.48
C HIS A 105 6.59 2.41 -3.33
N GLN A 106 7.10 2.49 -2.10
CA GLN A 106 8.46 2.98 -1.85
C GLN A 106 9.52 2.09 -2.48
N SER A 107 9.38 0.76 -2.37
CA SER A 107 10.29 -0.20 -3.00
C SER A 107 10.31 -0.04 -4.53
N VAL A 108 9.14 0.06 -5.16
CA VAL A 108 9.02 0.27 -6.61
C VAL A 108 9.61 1.61 -7.03
N THR A 109 9.35 2.68 -6.27
CA THR A 109 9.91 4.01 -6.55
C THR A 109 11.43 3.99 -6.46
N ALA A 110 11.98 3.38 -5.40
CA ALA A 110 13.42 3.24 -5.22
C ALA A 110 14.06 2.40 -6.35
N LEU A 111 13.41 1.31 -6.76
CA LEU A 111 13.84 0.51 -7.90
C LEU A 111 13.84 1.33 -9.20
N TYR A 112 12.77 2.09 -9.46
CA TYR A 112 12.69 2.94 -10.64
C TYR A 112 13.78 4.02 -10.65
N GLU A 113 14.07 4.64 -9.50
CA GLU A 113 15.14 5.63 -9.38
C GLU A 113 16.53 5.00 -9.57
N GLN A 114 16.76 3.81 -9.00
CA GLN A 114 17.98 3.03 -9.26
C GLN A 114 18.12 2.72 -10.75
N CYS A 115 17.03 2.29 -11.40
CA CYS A 115 17.02 2.01 -12.81
C CYS A 115 17.26 3.23 -13.70
N ARG A 116 16.79 4.41 -13.26
CA ARG A 116 16.97 5.66 -13.98
C ARG A 116 18.38 6.21 -13.86
N THR A 117 19.03 5.98 -12.71
CA THR A 117 20.38 6.50 -12.41
C THR A 117 21.48 5.59 -12.90
N HIS A 118 21.23 4.30 -13.04
CA HIS A 118 22.16 3.35 -13.65
C HIS A 118 21.96 3.25 -15.16
N THR A 119 23.04 3.47 -15.91
CA THR A 119 23.15 2.95 -17.27
C THR A 119 23.31 1.44 -17.17
N PHE A 120 22.21 0.70 -17.25
CA PHE A 120 22.31 -0.72 -17.54
C PHE A 120 23.02 -0.85 -18.89
N GLY A 121 24.11 -1.61 -18.94
CA GLY A 121 24.75 -1.96 -20.21
C GLY A 121 23.78 -2.74 -21.11
N ALA A 122 24.27 -3.22 -22.25
CA ALA A 122 23.51 -4.26 -22.97
C ALA A 122 23.22 -5.41 -22.00
N PRO A 123 21.98 -5.95 -21.96
CA PRO A 123 21.70 -7.15 -21.19
C PRO A 123 22.70 -8.23 -21.61
N ASP A 124 23.24 -8.96 -20.64
CA ASP A 124 24.07 -10.10 -20.98
C ASP A 124 23.21 -11.23 -21.56
N ASP A 125 23.85 -12.15 -22.27
CA ASP A 125 23.18 -13.29 -22.91
C ASP A 125 22.35 -14.09 -21.91
N ALA A 126 22.75 -14.12 -20.62
CA ALA A 126 22.04 -14.84 -19.57
C ALA A 126 20.70 -14.17 -19.20
N ILE A 127 20.64 -12.84 -19.18
CA ILE A 127 19.39 -12.08 -18.99
C ILE A 127 18.47 -12.24 -20.20
N GLU A 128 19.03 -12.27 -21.41
CA GLU A 128 18.25 -12.50 -22.63
C GLU A 128 17.66 -13.92 -22.67
N ASP A 129 18.45 -14.93 -22.32
CA ASP A 129 18.01 -16.31 -22.22
C ASP A 129 16.93 -16.49 -21.14
N ALA A 130 17.13 -15.90 -19.95
CA ALA A 130 16.16 -15.94 -18.86
C ALA A 130 14.84 -15.25 -19.23
N ARG A 131 14.91 -14.12 -19.95
CA ARG A 131 13.72 -13.44 -20.46
C ARG A 131 13.01 -14.29 -21.49
N SER A 132 13.74 -14.89 -22.44
CA SER A 132 13.14 -15.71 -23.49
C SER A 132 12.46 -16.97 -22.92
N ASP A 133 13.02 -17.57 -21.87
CA ASP A 133 12.41 -18.68 -21.14
C ASP A 133 11.17 -18.24 -20.35
N ALA A 134 11.21 -17.07 -19.69
CA ALA A 134 10.06 -16.51 -18.99
C ALA A 134 8.90 -16.17 -19.95
N ASP A 135 9.19 -15.60 -21.12
CA ASP A 135 8.21 -15.30 -22.16
C ASP A 135 7.58 -16.59 -22.73
N ALA A 136 8.39 -17.64 -22.93
CA ALA A 136 7.89 -18.96 -23.33
C ALA A 136 6.97 -19.59 -22.28
N ARG A 137 7.34 -19.48 -20.99
CA ARG A 137 6.51 -19.94 -19.87
C ARG A 137 5.20 -19.18 -19.82
N LEU A 138 5.24 -17.84 -19.91
CA LEU A 138 4.04 -16.99 -19.93
C LEU A 138 3.12 -17.32 -21.10
N ALA A 139 3.67 -17.51 -22.30
CA ALA A 139 2.91 -17.91 -23.49
C ALA A 139 2.30 -19.32 -23.37
N SER A 140 2.90 -20.20 -22.58
CA SER A 140 2.38 -21.54 -22.31
C SER A 140 1.32 -21.58 -21.19
N LEU A 141 1.12 -20.48 -20.45
CA LEU A 141 0.08 -20.41 -19.43
C LEU A 141 -1.32 -20.32 -20.08
N PRO A 142 -2.31 -21.04 -19.54
CA PRO A 142 -3.69 -20.91 -19.98
C PRO A 142 -4.19 -19.50 -19.70
N THR A 143 -4.88 -18.91 -20.67
CA THR A 143 -5.39 -17.52 -20.60
C THR A 143 -6.61 -17.38 -19.67
N ASP A 144 -7.11 -18.50 -19.14
CA ASP A 144 -8.27 -18.54 -18.28
C ASP A 144 -7.86 -18.33 -16.81
N ALA A 145 -8.32 -17.21 -16.24
CA ALA A 145 -7.95 -16.77 -14.90
C ALA A 145 -8.26 -17.82 -13.81
N TRP A 146 -9.29 -18.65 -14.03
CA TRP A 146 -9.65 -19.70 -13.08
C TRP A 146 -8.62 -20.84 -13.06
N THR A 147 -8.05 -21.18 -14.22
CA THR A 147 -7.03 -22.22 -14.37
C THR A 147 -5.69 -21.78 -13.78
N VAL A 148 -5.31 -20.51 -13.97
CA VAL A 148 -4.09 -19.93 -13.37
C VAL A 148 -4.20 -19.91 -11.83
N ALA A 149 -5.34 -19.48 -11.30
CA ALA A 149 -5.58 -19.45 -9.86
C ALA A 149 -5.60 -20.85 -9.23
N ALA A 150 -6.00 -21.89 -9.98
CA ALA A 150 -5.93 -23.27 -9.53
C ALA A 150 -4.48 -23.79 -9.52
N ALA A 151 -3.69 -23.51 -10.56
CA ALA A 151 -2.29 -23.93 -10.65
C ALA A 151 -1.41 -23.33 -9.53
N LEU A 152 -1.61 -22.05 -9.18
CA LEU A 152 -0.87 -21.39 -8.10
C LEU A 152 -1.18 -21.96 -6.71
N ARG A 153 -2.38 -22.52 -6.51
CA ARG A 153 -2.77 -23.19 -5.25
C ARG A 153 -2.23 -24.62 -5.12
N SER A 154 -1.72 -25.20 -6.21
CA SER A 154 -1.30 -26.61 -6.27
C SER A 154 0.22 -26.80 -6.34
N SER A 155 1.02 -25.75 -6.16
CA SER A 155 2.48 -25.94 -6.09
C SER A 155 2.83 -26.83 -4.89
N PRO A 156 3.46 -27.99 -5.10
CA PRO A 156 3.95 -28.82 -4.00
C PRO A 156 5.09 -28.11 -3.26
N PRO A 157 5.32 -28.40 -1.97
CA PRO A 157 6.46 -27.86 -1.24
C PRO A 157 7.76 -28.21 -1.98
N ALA A 158 8.74 -27.30 -1.91
CA ALA A 158 10.07 -27.52 -2.45
C ALA A 158 10.60 -28.85 -1.92
N ASP A 159 10.98 -29.72 -2.84
CA ASP A 159 11.68 -30.97 -2.54
C ASP A 159 13.07 -30.56 -2.02
N ASP A 160 13.23 -30.57 -0.69
CA ASP A 160 14.53 -30.41 -0.03
C ASP A 160 15.37 -31.65 -0.37
N GLY A 161 16.03 -31.59 -1.52
CA GLY A 161 16.91 -32.62 -2.03
C GLY A 161 18.14 -32.80 -1.14
N ASP A 162 18.10 -33.85 -0.33
CA ASP A 162 19.16 -34.83 -0.04
C ASP A 162 20.56 -34.29 0.31
N ALA A 163 20.91 -34.40 1.60
CA ALA A 163 22.29 -34.31 2.08
C ALA A 163 22.96 -35.69 1.99
N PRO A 164 24.05 -35.86 1.22
CA PRO A 164 24.80 -37.12 1.21
C PRO A 164 25.89 -37.13 2.29
N ASP A 165 25.98 -38.26 3.01
CA ASP A 165 27.20 -38.77 3.65
C ASP A 165 27.82 -39.86 2.76
#